data_AF-A0AAP0WYT5-F1
#
_entry.id   AF-A0AAP0WYT5-F1
#
_cell.length_a   1.000
_cell.length_b   1.000
_cell.length_c   1.000
_cell.angle_alpha   90.00
_cell.angle_beta   90.00
_cell.angle_gamma   90.00
#
_symmetry.space_group_name_H-M   'P 1'
#
loop_
_entity.id
_entity.type
_entity.pdbx_description
1 polymer ?
#
loop_
_entity_poly.entity_id
_entity_poly.type
_entity_poly.pdbx_seq_one_letter_code
_entity_poly.pdbx_strand_id
1 'polypeptide(L)'
;MPMFQPSTGKRDGVVGFEGGEDGHVLDLDTAVKDGVLGGGGGGGVVGAAVGEKLNLKKMIEELELAEVPSVFICPISLEPMQDPVTLCTGQTYERSNILKWFNLGHFTCPTTMQELWDDSITPNKTLYHLIYSWFSQKYLLMKKRSEDVQGRASELLETLKKVKGQARVQVLKELQQVVAAHATARKRVVDDGGVALISSLLGPFTSYAVGSEVTGILVNLTLDSESKTNLMQPAKISLMVDMLNEGSIETKINCTRLIETLMEEKDFRSEIVSSHSLLVGLMRLVKDKRHRNGNSPGLSLLRTICLHKQVRNLIVSIGAVPQLVELLPALNPDCLELALFILDTLSSLPEGRLALKDCSNTIPNTVRLLMRVSESCTQSALSILWSVCKLAPEECSPIAVDAGLAAKLLLVIQSGCNPILKQRSAELLKLCSLNYTDTMFISKCKLTRTIQ
;
A
#
# COMPACT_ATOMS: atom_id res chain seq x y z
N MET A 1 -43.02 33.92 -36.94
CA MET A 1 -43.06 32.67 -37.75
C MET A 1 -42.97 33.05 -39.21
N PRO A 2 -42.33 32.26 -40.10
CA PRO A 2 -41.78 30.90 -39.93
C PRO A 2 -40.22 30.89 -40.07
N MET A 3 -39.41 30.04 -39.41
CA MET A 3 -39.29 28.56 -39.35
C MET A 3 -39.00 27.90 -40.71
N PHE A 4 -37.73 27.56 -41.00
CA PHE A 4 -37.22 26.17 -41.14
C PHE A 4 -35.76 26.13 -41.66
N GLN A 5 -34.90 25.36 -40.99
CA GLN A 5 -33.58 24.84 -41.39
C GLN A 5 -33.77 23.36 -41.85
N PRO A 6 -32.76 22.51 -42.15
CA PRO A 6 -31.40 22.64 -42.73
C PRO A 6 -31.09 21.49 -43.76
N SER A 7 -29.87 21.39 -44.29
CA SER A 7 -29.18 20.10 -44.64
C SER A 7 -27.75 20.36 -45.12
N THR A 8 -26.73 20.06 -44.31
CA THR A 8 -25.86 18.85 -44.31
C THR A 8 -24.87 18.71 -45.46
N GLY A 9 -23.57 18.78 -45.10
CA GLY A 9 -22.56 17.79 -45.49
C GLY A 9 -21.49 18.23 -46.48
N LYS A 10 -20.23 18.33 -46.02
CA LYS A 10 -19.13 17.40 -46.38
C LYS A 10 -17.77 17.85 -45.81
N ARG A 11 -16.98 16.85 -45.43
CA ARG A 11 -15.60 16.92 -44.95
C ARG A 11 -14.60 16.76 -46.12
N ASP A 12 -13.36 17.19 -45.80
CA ASP A 12 -12.03 16.71 -46.22
C ASP A 12 -11.23 17.48 -47.30
N GLY A 13 -9.97 17.79 -46.93
CA GLY A 13 -8.89 18.35 -47.76
C GLY A 13 -8.03 19.41 -47.03
N VAL A 14 -7.12 19.07 -46.09
CA VAL A 14 -5.67 18.76 -46.27
C VAL A 14 -4.71 19.98 -46.31
N VAL A 15 -3.93 20.12 -45.21
CA VAL A 15 -2.50 20.52 -45.04
C VAL A 15 -2.04 22.00 -45.09
N GLY A 16 -1.38 22.45 -44.00
CA GLY A 16 -0.20 23.34 -44.07
C GLY A 16 0.03 24.39 -42.96
N PHE A 17 0.74 24.00 -41.89
CA PHE A 17 1.78 24.74 -41.11
C PHE A 17 1.59 26.15 -40.47
N GLU A 18 2.39 26.33 -39.39
CA GLU A 18 2.67 27.53 -38.54
C GLU A 18 1.64 27.79 -37.42
N GLY A 19 1.96 27.83 -36.13
CA GLY A 19 3.19 28.23 -35.45
C GLY A 19 2.96 29.60 -34.80
N GLY A 20 2.46 29.64 -33.55
CA GLY A 20 2.23 30.91 -32.85
C GLY A 20 1.65 30.72 -31.46
N GLU A 21 2.42 31.13 -30.45
CA GLU A 21 2.06 31.20 -29.03
C GLU A 21 0.98 32.27 -28.81
N ASP A 22 -0.17 31.88 -28.25
CA ASP A 22 -1.17 32.83 -27.76
C ASP A 22 -1.04 33.02 -26.24
N GLY A 23 -0.51 34.18 -25.87
CA GLY A 23 -0.58 34.70 -24.52
C GLY A 23 -2.03 35.03 -24.16
N HIS A 24 -2.64 34.20 -23.32
CA HIS A 24 -3.91 34.55 -22.70
C HIS A 24 -3.70 35.60 -21.61
N VAL A 25 -3.93 36.86 -21.99
CA VAL A 25 -4.26 37.94 -21.05
C VAL A 25 -5.58 37.54 -20.37
N LEU A 26 -5.54 37.28 -19.07
CA LEU A 26 -6.73 36.94 -18.30
C LEU A 26 -7.55 38.21 -18.04
N ASP A 27 -8.77 38.18 -18.58
CA ASP A 27 -9.81 39.19 -18.43
C ASP A 27 -10.32 39.23 -16.97
N LEU A 28 -10.10 40.36 -16.31
CA LEU A 28 -10.36 40.60 -14.88
C LEU A 28 -11.85 40.45 -14.52
N ASP A 29 -12.74 40.55 -15.50
CA ASP A 29 -14.20 40.44 -15.32
C ASP A 29 -14.68 39.01 -15.03
N THR A 30 -13.90 37.98 -15.40
CA THR A 30 -14.28 36.59 -15.13
C THR A 30 -14.07 36.22 -13.66
N ALA A 31 -13.08 36.82 -12.99
CA ALA A 31 -12.79 36.60 -11.57
C ALA A 31 -13.85 37.22 -10.62
N VAL A 32 -14.65 38.17 -11.12
CA VAL A 32 -15.71 38.82 -10.34
C VAL A 32 -16.98 37.95 -10.30
N LYS A 33 -17.23 37.12 -11.33
CA LYS A 33 -18.43 36.28 -11.40
C LYS A 33 -18.42 35.06 -10.48
N ASP A 34 -17.23 34.58 -10.08
CA ASP A 34 -17.08 33.42 -9.19
C ASP A 34 -17.10 33.78 -7.69
N GLY A 35 -17.53 34.99 -7.32
CA GLY A 35 -17.86 35.35 -5.94
C GLY A 35 -16.65 35.49 -4.98
N VAL A 36 -15.43 35.64 -5.51
CA VAL A 36 -14.20 35.82 -4.71
C VAL A 36 -14.16 37.18 -4.00
N LEU A 37 -15.00 38.15 -4.38
CA LEU A 37 -15.04 39.50 -3.80
C LEU A 37 -16.48 39.92 -3.44
N GLY A 38 -17.09 39.24 -2.48
CA GLY A 38 -18.38 39.63 -1.91
C GLY A 38 -18.23 40.51 -0.66
N GLY A 39 -18.17 41.83 -0.83
CA GLY A 39 -18.35 42.80 0.25
C GLY A 39 -19.84 42.98 0.56
N GLY A 40 -20.26 42.68 1.79
CA GLY A 40 -21.59 42.95 2.30
C GLY A 40 -21.53 43.32 3.79
N GLY A 41 -21.55 44.61 4.07
CA GLY A 41 -21.61 45.14 5.44
C GLY A 41 -23.01 45.05 6.04
N GLY A 42 -23.08 44.64 7.31
CA GLY A 42 -24.26 44.69 8.16
C GLY A 42 -23.89 44.25 9.57
N GLY A 43 -23.88 45.20 10.51
CA GLY A 43 -23.24 45.09 11.82
C GLY A 43 -23.86 44.09 12.80
N GLY A 44 -23.02 43.62 13.73
CA GLY A 44 -23.40 42.81 14.88
C GLY A 44 -22.18 42.55 15.76
N VAL A 45 -22.10 43.26 16.87
CA VAL A 45 -21.05 43.22 17.89
C VAL A 45 -20.91 41.82 18.49
N VAL A 46 -19.73 41.19 18.39
CA VAL A 46 -19.26 40.16 19.35
C VAL A 46 -17.73 40.24 19.48
N GLY A 47 -17.26 40.23 20.72
CA GLY A 47 -15.90 40.56 21.14
C GLY A 47 -14.78 39.79 20.46
N ALA A 48 -13.73 40.51 20.10
CA ALA A 48 -12.49 39.97 19.57
C ALA A 48 -11.72 39.23 20.68
N ALA A 49 -11.82 37.90 20.66
CA ALA A 49 -10.73 37.06 21.14
C ALA A 49 -9.50 37.37 20.28
N VAL A 50 -8.37 37.69 20.93
CA VAL A 50 -7.07 37.85 20.28
C VAL A 50 -6.66 36.48 19.77
N GLY A 51 -7.05 36.16 18.54
CA GLY A 51 -6.66 34.93 17.87
C GLY A 51 -5.16 34.96 17.59
N GLU A 52 -4.43 33.97 18.11
CA GLU A 52 -3.04 33.73 17.70
C GLU A 52 -2.96 33.70 16.16
N LYS A 53 -2.07 34.52 15.61
CA LYS A 53 -1.84 34.57 14.17
C LYS A 53 -1.23 33.22 13.75
N LEU A 54 -2.01 32.42 13.02
CA LEU A 54 -1.58 31.11 12.53
C LEU A 54 -0.29 31.25 11.69
N ASN A 55 0.65 30.32 11.88
CA ASN A 55 1.91 30.36 11.15
C ASN A 55 1.73 29.81 9.72
N LEU A 56 2.03 30.63 8.70
CA LEU A 56 1.84 30.26 7.29
C LEU A 56 2.62 29.00 6.90
N LYS A 57 3.88 28.90 7.34
CA LYS A 57 4.72 27.74 7.07
C LYS A 57 4.08 26.45 7.59
N LYS A 58 3.60 26.48 8.83
CA LYS A 58 2.92 25.32 9.45
C LYS A 58 1.64 24.94 8.68
N MET A 59 0.86 25.92 8.23
CA MET A 59 -0.36 25.65 7.45
C MET A 59 -0.05 25.02 6.09
N ILE A 60 1.01 25.48 5.41
CA ILE A 60 1.48 24.91 4.14
C ILE A 60 1.92 23.45 4.33
N GLU A 61 2.65 23.15 5.41
CA GLU A 61 3.15 21.80 5.71
C GLU A 61 2.03 20.80 6.04
N GLU A 62 0.96 21.24 6.70
CA GLU A 62 -0.14 20.37 7.14
C GLU A 62 -1.26 20.18 6.08
N LEU A 63 -1.31 21.01 5.04
CA LEU A 63 -2.31 20.93 3.97
C LEU A 63 -1.77 20.20 2.74
N GLU A 64 -2.59 19.34 2.13
CA GLU A 64 -2.23 18.65 0.88
C GLU A 64 -2.15 19.63 -0.29
N LEU A 65 -1.07 19.55 -1.08
CA LEU A 65 -0.73 20.51 -2.14
C LEU A 65 -1.69 20.51 -3.35
N ALA A 66 -2.56 19.50 -3.49
CA ALA A 66 -3.35 19.28 -4.71
C ALA A 66 -4.43 20.36 -4.98
N GLU A 67 -4.79 21.17 -3.98
CA GLU A 67 -5.82 22.21 -4.12
C GLU A 67 -5.24 23.64 -4.19
N VAL A 68 -3.92 23.82 -4.16
CA VAL A 68 -3.31 25.16 -4.06
C VAL A 68 -3.37 25.87 -5.42
N PRO A 69 -3.95 27.10 -5.51
CA PRO A 69 -3.94 27.89 -6.74
C PRO A 69 -2.51 28.13 -7.27
N SER A 70 -2.31 27.95 -8.58
CA SER A 70 -1.00 28.10 -9.22
C SER A 70 -0.37 29.48 -9.02
N VAL A 71 -1.18 30.53 -8.86
CA VAL A 71 -0.72 31.90 -8.58
C VAL A 71 0.00 32.03 -7.22
N PHE A 72 -0.19 31.07 -6.30
CA PHE A 72 0.51 31.03 -5.01
C PHE A 72 1.83 30.26 -5.09
N ILE A 73 2.10 29.58 -6.20
CA ILE A 73 3.25 28.70 -6.37
C ILE A 73 4.42 29.50 -6.94
N CYS A 74 5.59 29.34 -6.33
CA CYS A 74 6.83 29.92 -6.82
C CYS A 74 7.27 29.19 -8.11
N PRO A 75 7.51 29.90 -9.23
CA PRO A 75 7.94 29.24 -10.48
C PRO A 75 9.31 28.55 -10.41
N ILE A 76 10.16 28.90 -9.45
CA ILE A 76 11.50 28.31 -9.28
C ILE A 76 11.43 27.02 -8.46
N SER A 77 10.76 27.04 -7.31
CA SER A 77 10.72 25.88 -6.39
C SER A 77 9.53 24.95 -6.64
N LEU A 78 8.52 25.40 -7.37
CA LEU A 78 7.23 24.70 -7.54
C LEU A 78 6.51 24.43 -6.21
N GLU A 79 6.80 25.25 -5.19
CA GLU A 79 6.19 25.20 -3.85
C GLU A 79 5.42 26.49 -3.55
N PRO A 80 4.42 26.46 -2.64
CA PRO A 80 3.72 27.67 -2.20
C PRO A 80 4.69 28.72 -1.61
N MET A 81 4.55 29.97 -2.05
CA MET A 81 5.35 31.10 -1.59
C MET A 81 5.02 31.46 -0.13
N GLN A 82 6.05 31.65 0.70
CA GLN A 82 5.92 32.11 2.08
C GLN A 82 6.25 33.61 2.19
N ASP A 83 7.16 34.09 1.34
CA ASP A 83 7.57 35.49 1.24
C ASP A 83 7.62 35.90 -0.25
N PRO A 84 6.45 36.17 -0.87
CA PRO A 84 6.36 36.49 -2.29
C PRO A 84 6.96 37.87 -2.59
N VAL A 85 7.85 37.90 -3.58
CA VAL A 85 8.51 39.12 -4.06
C VAL A 85 8.43 39.23 -5.58
N THR A 86 8.19 40.43 -6.08
CA THR A 86 7.96 40.72 -7.49
C THR A 86 9.17 41.43 -8.10
N LEU A 87 9.56 40.98 -9.29
CA LEU A 87 10.60 41.61 -10.11
C LEU A 87 10.03 42.73 -10.97
N CYS A 88 10.90 43.54 -11.59
CA CYS A 88 10.50 44.58 -12.53
C CYS A 88 9.70 44.07 -13.74
N THR A 89 9.80 42.77 -14.06
CA THR A 89 9.01 42.09 -15.10
C THR A 89 7.57 41.76 -14.67
N GLY A 90 7.19 42.06 -13.43
CA GLY A 90 5.87 41.74 -12.85
C GLY A 90 5.71 40.29 -12.39
N GLN A 91 6.71 39.43 -12.60
CA GLN A 91 6.69 38.04 -12.13
C GLN A 91 7.04 37.95 -10.64
N THR A 92 6.38 37.04 -9.93
CA THR A 92 6.53 36.89 -8.47
C THR A 92 7.14 35.55 -8.10
N TYR A 93 8.07 35.57 -7.15
CA TYR A 93 8.84 34.42 -6.70
C TYR A 93 8.91 34.37 -5.18
N GLU A 94 9.26 33.22 -4.63
CA GLU A 94 9.69 33.12 -3.24
C GLU A 94 11.05 33.84 -3.07
N ARG A 95 11.14 34.76 -2.09
CA ARG A 95 12.33 35.60 -1.85
C ARG A 95 13.61 34.79 -1.80
N SER A 96 13.61 33.71 -1.02
CA SER A 96 14.83 32.91 -0.81
C SER A 96 15.32 32.23 -2.09
N ASN A 97 14.42 31.92 -3.03
CA ASN A 97 14.77 31.25 -4.28
C ASN A 97 15.26 32.23 -5.34
N ILE A 98 14.62 33.40 -5.47
CA ILE A 98 15.09 34.41 -6.44
C ILE A 98 16.41 35.07 -6.00
N LEU A 99 16.64 35.24 -4.69
CA LEU A 99 17.94 35.69 -4.20
C LEU A 99 19.06 34.70 -4.49
N LYS A 100 18.78 33.39 -4.40
CA LYS A 100 19.74 32.36 -4.81
C LYS A 100 20.05 32.44 -6.31
N TRP A 101 19.04 32.67 -7.15
CA TRP A 101 19.23 32.86 -8.59
C TRP A 101 20.17 34.03 -8.90
N PHE A 102 19.98 35.17 -8.23
CA PHE A 102 20.87 36.33 -8.38
C PHE A 102 22.28 36.06 -7.86
N ASN A 103 22.43 35.35 -6.73
CA ASN A 103 23.73 34.99 -6.18
C ASN A 103 24.54 34.04 -7.10
N LEU A 104 23.89 33.33 -8.02
CA LEU A 104 24.55 32.53 -9.05
C LEU A 104 25.01 33.36 -10.26
N GLY A 105 24.79 34.69 -10.23
CA GLY A 105 25.16 35.61 -11.30
C GLY A 105 24.13 35.73 -12.41
N HIS A 106 22.91 35.22 -12.21
CA HIS A 106 21.84 35.31 -13.20
C HIS A 106 21.00 36.57 -12.97
N PHE A 107 21.13 37.57 -13.85
CA PHE A 107 20.33 38.82 -13.85
C PHE A 107 19.20 38.79 -14.89
N THR A 108 18.62 37.60 -15.10
CA THR A 108 17.48 37.39 -15.99
C THR A 108 16.28 36.94 -15.18
N CYS A 109 15.08 37.27 -15.65
CA CYS A 109 13.84 36.76 -15.09
C CYS A 109 13.71 35.25 -15.40
N PRO A 110 13.61 34.36 -14.39
CA PRO A 110 13.56 32.92 -14.61
C PRO A 110 12.41 32.44 -15.51
N THR A 111 11.29 33.17 -15.50
CA THR A 111 10.07 32.76 -16.22
C THR A 111 10.01 33.36 -17.63
N THR A 112 10.37 34.64 -17.79
CA THR A 112 10.29 35.31 -19.10
C THR A 112 11.59 35.26 -19.89
N MET A 113 12.69 34.82 -19.27
CA MET A 113 14.04 34.81 -19.84
C MET A 113 14.56 36.18 -20.30
N GLN A 114 13.93 37.27 -19.86
CA GLN A 114 14.34 38.64 -20.18
C GLN A 114 15.41 39.15 -19.21
N GLU A 115 16.36 39.94 -19.69
CA GLU A 115 17.30 40.67 -18.81
C GLU A 115 16.58 41.68 -17.94
N LEU A 116 16.97 41.73 -16.66
CA LEU A 116 16.41 42.66 -15.69
C LEU A 116 17.07 44.02 -15.86
N TRP A 117 16.26 45.06 -16.11
CA TRP A 117 16.72 46.45 -16.13
C TRP A 117 16.88 47.05 -14.73
N ASP A 118 16.34 46.38 -13.71
CA ASP A 118 16.46 46.71 -12.29
C ASP A 118 16.55 45.39 -11.49
N ASP A 119 17.56 45.28 -10.61
CA ASP A 119 17.78 44.13 -9.75
C ASP A 119 17.05 44.24 -8.40
N SER A 120 16.30 45.32 -8.19
CA SER A 120 15.49 45.51 -7.00
C SER A 120 14.36 44.48 -6.89
N ILE A 121 14.14 44.02 -5.66
CA ILE A 121 13.13 43.03 -5.31
C ILE A 121 12.04 43.71 -4.52
N THR A 122 10.82 43.76 -5.05
CA THR A 122 9.69 44.43 -4.39
C THR A 122 8.82 43.43 -3.61
N PRO A 123 8.64 43.56 -2.29
CA PRO A 123 7.76 42.67 -1.52
C PRO A 123 6.30 42.75 -1.98
N ASN A 124 5.70 41.62 -2.34
CA ASN A 124 4.30 41.55 -2.77
C ASN A 124 3.38 41.24 -1.59
N LYS A 125 3.11 42.28 -0.78
CA LYS A 125 2.25 42.15 0.42
C LYS A 125 0.83 41.70 0.08
N THR A 126 0.29 42.13 -1.07
CA THR A 126 -1.06 41.74 -1.51
C THR A 126 -1.13 40.23 -1.74
N LEU A 127 -0.19 39.68 -2.51
CA LEU A 127 -0.13 38.24 -2.75
C LEU A 127 0.12 37.47 -1.45
N TYR A 128 1.02 37.96 -0.58
CA TYR A 128 1.23 37.38 0.75
C TYR A 128 -0.07 37.28 1.54
N HIS A 129 -0.88 38.34 1.58
CA HIS A 129 -2.15 38.34 2.30
C HIS A 129 -3.18 37.39 1.67
N LEU A 130 -3.23 37.28 0.34
CA LEU A 130 -4.10 36.33 -0.36
C LEU A 130 -3.71 34.88 -0.05
N ILE A 131 -2.41 34.56 -0.15
CA ILE A 131 -1.84 33.27 0.22
C ILE A 131 -2.21 32.95 1.68
N TYR A 132 -1.89 33.87 2.60
CA TYR A 132 -2.16 33.70 4.02
C TYR A 132 -3.64 33.45 4.30
N SER A 133 -4.53 34.25 3.72
CA SER A 133 -5.98 34.13 3.91
C SER A 133 -6.50 32.77 3.41
N TRP A 134 -6.07 32.36 2.21
CA TRP A 134 -6.47 31.09 1.62
C TRP A 134 -6.02 29.89 2.47
N PHE A 135 -4.73 29.85 2.86
CA PHE A 135 -4.21 28.79 3.71
C PHE A 135 -4.88 28.79 5.09
N SER A 136 -5.11 29.96 5.68
CA SER A 136 -5.81 30.09 6.98
C SER A 136 -7.23 29.56 6.92
N GLN A 137 -8.00 29.85 5.88
CA GLN A 137 -9.38 29.37 5.74
C GLN A 137 -9.41 27.84 5.57
N LYS A 138 -8.59 27.30 4.67
CA LYS A 138 -8.49 25.84 4.44
C LYS A 138 -8.03 25.10 5.70
N TYR A 139 -7.03 25.65 6.39
CA TYR A 139 -6.51 25.10 7.64
C TYR A 139 -7.57 25.03 8.74
N LEU A 140 -8.33 26.11 8.93
CA LEU A 140 -9.41 26.16 9.92
C LEU A 140 -10.53 25.16 9.60
N LEU A 141 -10.89 25.00 8.32
CA LEU A 141 -11.88 24.01 7.89
C LEU A 141 -11.41 22.58 8.15
N MET A 142 -10.15 22.27 7.82
CA MET A 142 -9.52 20.97 8.12
C MET A 142 -9.52 20.69 9.62
N LYS A 143 -9.10 21.66 10.44
CA LYS A 143 -9.04 21.53 11.90
C LYS A 143 -10.43 21.29 12.49
N LYS A 144 -11.43 22.08 12.08
CA LYS A 144 -12.82 21.90 12.52
C LYS A 144 -13.35 20.52 12.15
N ARG A 145 -13.14 20.05 10.91
CA ARG A 145 -13.54 18.70 10.49
C ARG A 145 -12.86 17.63 11.34
N SER A 146 -11.59 17.81 11.67
CA SER A 146 -10.87 16.88 12.55
C SER A 146 -11.45 16.86 13.96
N GLU A 147 -11.77 18.03 14.53
CA GLU A 147 -12.40 18.16 15.85
C GLU A 147 -13.79 17.50 15.87
N ASP A 148 -14.61 17.72 14.84
CA ASP A 148 -15.94 17.10 14.70
C ASP A 148 -15.83 15.57 14.66
N VAL A 149 -14.87 15.04 13.90
CA VAL A 149 -14.61 13.59 13.78
C VAL A 149 -14.14 13.00 15.13
N GLN A 150 -13.26 13.69 15.84
CA GLN A 150 -12.81 13.27 17.17
C GLN A 150 -13.97 13.27 18.18
N GLY A 151 -14.77 14.34 18.20
CA GLY A 151 -15.95 14.45 19.06
C GLY A 151 -16.95 13.32 18.79
N ARG A 152 -17.20 12.99 17.52
CA ARG A 152 -18.06 11.86 17.15
C ARG A 152 -17.50 10.52 17.63
N ALA A 153 -16.19 10.29 17.51
CA ALA A 153 -15.57 9.05 18.00
C ALA A 153 -15.72 8.90 19.52
N SER A 154 -15.50 9.96 20.30
CA SER A 154 -15.69 9.97 21.75
C SER A 154 -17.16 9.76 22.14
N GLU A 155 -18.10 10.40 21.44
CA GLU A 155 -19.54 10.22 21.67
C GLU A 155 -19.97 8.76 21.43
N LEU A 156 -19.48 8.14 20.34
CA LEU A 156 -19.76 6.74 20.03
C LEU A 156 -19.20 5.80 21.10
N LEU A 157 -17.99 6.06 21.62
CA LEU A 157 -17.40 5.29 22.72
C LEU A 157 -18.22 5.42 24.01
N GLU A 158 -18.66 6.62 24.37
CA GLU A 158 -19.50 6.83 25.56
C GLU A 158 -20.87 6.17 25.41
N THR A 159 -21.43 6.18 24.21
CA THR A 159 -22.68 5.49 23.90
C THR A 159 -22.49 3.98 23.99
N LEU A 160 -21.37 3.45 23.48
CA LEU A 160 -21.04 2.03 23.48
C LEU A 160 -21.04 1.42 24.90
N LYS A 161 -20.60 2.19 25.91
CA LYS A 161 -20.63 1.79 27.32
C LYS A 161 -22.05 1.55 27.85
N LYS A 162 -23.05 2.23 27.29
CA LYS A 162 -24.44 2.25 27.77
C LYS A 162 -25.34 1.26 27.03
N VAL A 163 -25.08 1.04 25.73
CA VAL A 163 -25.97 0.25 24.87
C VAL A 163 -25.66 -1.26 24.90
N LYS A 164 -26.70 -2.07 24.67
CA LYS A 164 -26.64 -3.54 24.58
C LYS A 164 -27.43 -4.03 23.36
N GLY A 165 -27.28 -5.31 23.01
CA GLY A 165 -28.04 -5.95 21.93
C GLY A 165 -27.83 -5.28 20.56
N GLN A 166 -28.90 -5.10 19.79
CA GLN A 166 -28.84 -4.54 18.43
C GLN A 166 -28.33 -3.09 18.40
N ALA A 167 -28.68 -2.27 19.39
CA ALA A 167 -28.18 -0.90 19.48
C ALA A 167 -26.65 -0.84 19.60
N ARG A 168 -26.04 -1.82 20.29
CA ARG A 168 -24.58 -1.95 20.36
C ARG A 168 -23.96 -2.23 19.00
N VAL A 169 -24.55 -3.14 18.23
CA VAL A 169 -24.04 -3.49 16.89
C VAL A 169 -24.06 -2.27 15.98
N GLN A 170 -25.12 -1.45 16.06
CA GLN A 170 -25.22 -0.23 15.25
C GLN A 170 -24.14 0.80 15.62
N VAL A 171 -23.93 1.05 16.92
CA VAL A 171 -22.87 1.95 17.40
C VAL A 171 -21.48 1.45 17.01
N LEU A 172 -21.24 0.14 17.07
CA LEU A 172 -19.97 -0.46 16.63
C LEU A 172 -19.74 -0.26 15.13
N LYS A 173 -20.77 -0.44 14.29
CA LYS A 173 -20.68 -0.18 12.84
C LYS A 173 -20.32 1.26 12.53
N GLU A 174 -20.97 2.20 13.20
CA GLU A 174 -20.66 3.63 13.02
C GLU A 174 -19.24 3.96 13.47
N LEU A 175 -18.81 3.39 14.61
CA LEU A 175 -17.44 3.58 15.09
C LEU A 175 -16.41 2.98 14.14
N GLN A 176 -16.67 1.78 13.61
CA GLN A 176 -15.82 1.13 12.63
C GLN A 176 -15.62 1.98 11.38
N GLN A 177 -16.70 2.56 10.84
CA GLN A 177 -16.63 3.46 9.68
C GLN A 177 -15.75 4.69 9.95
N VAL A 178 -15.93 5.33 11.11
CA VAL A 178 -15.16 6.52 11.49
C VAL A 178 -13.68 6.18 11.70
N VAL A 179 -13.38 5.07 12.37
CA VAL A 179 -12.01 4.59 12.64
C VAL A 179 -11.28 4.20 11.34
N ALA A 180 -11.99 3.54 10.41
CA ALA A 180 -11.43 3.16 9.11
C ALA A 180 -11.10 4.39 8.25
N ALA A 181 -11.96 5.42 8.28
CA ALA A 181 -11.81 6.60 7.44
C ALA A 181 -10.80 7.63 7.96
N HIS A 182 -10.64 7.77 9.29
CA HIS A 182 -9.94 8.93 9.86
C HIS A 182 -8.87 8.57 10.89
N ALA A 183 -7.62 8.95 10.61
CA ALA A 183 -6.48 8.76 11.52
C ALA A 183 -6.65 9.47 12.87
N THR A 184 -7.25 10.66 12.86
CA THR A 184 -7.51 11.45 14.07
C THR A 184 -8.55 10.79 14.98
N ALA A 185 -9.54 10.10 14.41
CA ALA A 185 -10.47 9.27 15.18
C ALA A 185 -9.77 8.07 15.81
N ARG A 186 -8.90 7.37 15.07
CA ARG A 186 -8.13 6.24 15.62
C ARG A 186 -7.35 6.64 16.87
N LYS A 187 -6.59 7.74 16.75
CA LYS A 187 -5.82 8.29 17.87
C LYS A 187 -6.73 8.63 19.04
N ARG A 188 -7.86 9.31 18.78
CA ARG A 188 -8.82 9.67 19.83
C ARG A 188 -9.40 8.46 20.55
N VAL A 189 -9.76 7.41 19.81
CA VAL A 189 -10.28 6.17 20.39
C VAL A 189 -9.26 5.51 21.32
N VAL A 190 -7.98 5.55 20.97
CA VAL A 190 -6.89 5.05 21.83
C VAL A 190 -6.74 5.92 23.07
N ASP A 191 -6.67 7.24 22.90
CA ASP A 191 -6.50 8.22 24.00
C ASP A 191 -7.66 8.15 25.02
N ASP A 192 -8.88 7.88 24.57
CA ASP A 192 -10.08 7.71 25.41
C ASP A 192 -10.17 6.30 26.07
N GLY A 193 -9.13 5.46 25.97
CA GLY A 193 -9.11 4.12 26.53
C GLY A 193 -10.02 3.11 25.80
N GLY A 194 -10.38 3.40 24.56
CA GLY A 194 -11.31 2.60 23.77
C GLY A 194 -10.80 1.19 23.47
N VAL A 195 -9.48 0.98 23.36
CA VAL A 195 -8.89 -0.34 23.06
C VAL A 195 -9.27 -1.38 24.11
N ALA A 196 -9.15 -1.06 25.40
CA ALA A 196 -9.51 -1.96 26.50
C ALA A 196 -11.02 -2.25 26.52
N LEU A 197 -11.85 -1.22 26.35
CA LEU A 197 -13.30 -1.35 26.27
C LEU A 197 -13.71 -2.26 25.10
N ILE A 198 -13.21 -2.01 23.90
CA ILE A 198 -13.53 -2.74 22.68
C ILE A 198 -13.03 -4.18 22.78
N SER A 199 -11.81 -4.40 23.27
CA SER A 199 -11.23 -5.73 23.48
C SER A 199 -12.03 -6.56 24.49
N SER A 200 -12.66 -5.92 25.48
CA SER A 200 -13.51 -6.60 26.47
C SER A 200 -14.80 -7.17 25.88
N LEU A 201 -15.23 -6.69 24.71
CA LEU A 201 -16.41 -7.19 24.01
C LEU A 201 -16.16 -8.51 23.26
N LEU A 202 -14.90 -8.95 23.15
CA LEU A 202 -14.54 -10.28 22.65
C LEU A 202 -14.45 -11.26 23.83
N GLY A 203 -15.51 -12.04 24.03
CA GLY A 203 -15.61 -13.09 25.03
C GLY A 203 -16.24 -14.37 24.46
N PRO A 204 -16.37 -15.43 25.29
CA PRO A 204 -16.84 -16.75 24.83
C PRO A 204 -18.25 -16.76 24.20
N PHE A 205 -19.09 -15.78 24.53
CA PHE A 205 -20.47 -15.69 24.06
C PHE A 205 -20.71 -14.50 23.11
N THR A 206 -19.63 -13.93 22.56
CA THR A 206 -19.73 -12.82 21.61
C THR A 206 -20.34 -13.31 20.30
N SER A 207 -21.44 -12.69 19.87
CA SER A 207 -22.06 -13.03 18.60
C SER A 207 -21.18 -12.59 17.42
N TYR A 208 -21.31 -13.27 16.28
CA TYR A 208 -20.61 -12.90 15.05
C TYR A 208 -20.77 -11.41 14.71
N ALA A 209 -21.99 -10.87 14.83
CA ALA A 209 -22.27 -9.46 14.51
C ALA A 209 -21.56 -8.45 15.42
N VAL A 210 -21.20 -8.82 16.65
CA VAL A 210 -20.38 -7.95 17.53
C VAL A 210 -18.91 -8.20 17.25
N GLY A 211 -18.51 -9.47 17.15
CA GLY A 211 -17.11 -9.85 16.95
C GLY A 211 -16.52 -9.33 15.64
N SER A 212 -17.28 -9.32 14.55
CA SER A 212 -16.84 -8.82 13.25
C SER A 212 -16.53 -7.32 13.28
N GLU A 213 -17.42 -6.54 13.89
CA GLU A 213 -17.26 -5.08 14.01
C GLU A 213 -16.12 -4.72 14.96
N VAL A 214 -16.05 -5.41 16.11
CA VAL A 214 -14.96 -5.23 17.08
C VAL A 214 -13.60 -5.54 16.45
N THR A 215 -13.49 -6.64 15.71
CA THR A 215 -12.25 -7.00 15.01
C THR A 215 -11.89 -5.96 13.95
N GLY A 216 -12.88 -5.49 13.19
CA GLY A 216 -12.71 -4.42 12.19
C GLY A 216 -12.30 -3.08 12.78
N ILE A 217 -12.66 -2.78 14.02
CA ILE A 217 -12.17 -1.60 14.73
C ILE A 217 -10.74 -1.84 15.20
N LEU A 218 -10.48 -2.93 15.93
CA LEU A 218 -9.19 -3.22 16.56
C LEU A 218 -8.03 -3.29 15.57
N VAL A 219 -8.24 -3.88 14.38
CA VAL A 219 -7.20 -3.99 13.34
C VAL A 219 -6.72 -2.62 12.84
N ASN A 220 -7.53 -1.57 13.01
CA ASN A 220 -7.17 -0.22 12.63
C ASN A 220 -6.57 0.58 13.80
N LEU A 221 -6.61 0.10 15.03
CA LEU A 221 -6.09 0.82 16.20
C LEU A 221 -4.66 0.40 16.51
N THR A 222 -3.91 1.30 17.13
CA THR A 222 -2.61 0.96 17.73
C THR A 222 -2.83 0.23 19.05
N LEU A 223 -2.34 -1.00 19.15
CA LEU A 223 -2.50 -1.85 20.32
C LEU A 223 -1.23 -1.83 21.18
N ASP A 224 -1.37 -1.54 22.46
CA ASP A 224 -0.30 -1.69 23.45
C ASP A 224 -0.06 -3.16 23.82
N SER A 225 1.07 -3.45 24.47
CA SER A 225 1.45 -4.82 24.87
C SER A 225 0.43 -5.47 25.81
N GLU A 226 -0.23 -4.69 26.68
CA GLU A 226 -1.27 -5.20 27.59
C GLU A 226 -2.51 -5.68 26.81
N SER A 227 -2.99 -4.86 25.87
CA SER A 227 -4.12 -5.18 25.00
C SER A 227 -3.81 -6.35 24.09
N LYS A 228 -2.59 -6.42 23.53
CA LYS A 228 -2.13 -7.58 22.73
C LYS A 228 -2.16 -8.87 23.56
N THR A 229 -1.60 -8.84 24.77
CA THR A 229 -1.62 -9.98 25.71
C THR A 229 -3.05 -10.40 26.07
N ASN A 230 -3.95 -9.43 26.26
CA ASN A 230 -5.37 -9.69 26.53
C ASN A 230 -6.09 -10.32 25.33
N LEU A 231 -5.77 -9.90 24.11
CA LEU A 231 -6.34 -10.44 22.86
C LEU A 231 -5.80 -11.82 22.50
N MET A 232 -4.59 -12.15 22.95
CA MET A 232 -3.94 -13.45 22.74
C MET A 232 -4.47 -14.59 23.62
N GLN A 233 -5.50 -14.35 24.45
CA GLN A 233 -6.13 -15.41 25.21
C GLN A 233 -6.73 -16.47 24.27
N PRO A 234 -6.54 -17.79 24.51
CA PRO A 234 -6.96 -18.84 23.59
C PRO A 234 -8.43 -18.75 23.14
N ALA A 235 -9.34 -18.37 24.05
CA ALA A 235 -10.75 -18.21 23.74
C ALA A 235 -11.02 -17.09 22.71
N LYS A 236 -10.27 -15.98 22.77
CA LYS A 236 -10.44 -14.86 21.83
C LYS A 236 -9.87 -15.19 20.47
N ILE A 237 -8.72 -15.85 20.44
CA ILE A 237 -8.13 -16.34 19.19
C ILE A 237 -9.04 -17.39 18.54
N SER A 238 -9.61 -18.31 19.32
CA SER A 238 -10.60 -19.28 18.81
C SER A 238 -11.79 -18.57 18.15
N LEU A 239 -12.37 -17.57 18.81
CA LEU A 239 -13.45 -16.77 18.24
C LEU A 239 -13.05 -16.08 16.93
N MET A 240 -11.84 -15.51 16.85
CA MET A 240 -11.32 -14.93 15.60
C MET A 240 -11.15 -15.99 14.50
N VAL A 241 -10.73 -17.20 14.85
CA VAL A 241 -10.61 -18.33 13.91
C VAL A 241 -11.99 -18.78 13.42
N ASP A 242 -13.01 -18.81 14.27
CA ASP A 242 -14.39 -19.14 13.87
C ASP A 242 -14.92 -18.08 12.89
N MET A 243 -14.73 -16.79 13.21
CA MET A 243 -15.09 -15.68 12.32
C MET A 243 -14.31 -15.69 10.99
N LEU A 244 -13.03 -16.09 11.00
CA LEU A 244 -12.22 -16.30 9.79
C LEU A 244 -12.77 -17.43 8.91
N ASN A 245 -13.35 -18.47 9.50
CA ASN A 245 -13.87 -19.60 8.74
C ASN A 245 -15.25 -19.31 8.13
N GLU A 246 -16.13 -18.62 8.86
CA GLU A 246 -17.54 -18.45 8.48
C GLU A 246 -17.91 -17.04 7.99
N GLY A 247 -17.05 -16.05 8.21
CA GLY A 247 -17.37 -14.65 7.98
C GLY A 247 -17.38 -14.17 6.53
N SER A 248 -17.69 -12.88 6.35
CA SER A 248 -17.51 -12.19 5.07
C SER A 248 -16.03 -12.05 4.72
N ILE A 249 -15.71 -11.82 3.44
CA ILE A 249 -14.31 -11.60 3.02
C ILE A 249 -13.61 -10.51 3.85
N GLU A 250 -14.31 -9.44 4.18
CA GLU A 250 -13.79 -8.34 4.99
C GLU A 250 -13.49 -8.79 6.43
N THR A 251 -14.42 -9.53 7.06
CA THR A 251 -14.20 -10.11 8.39
C THR A 251 -12.99 -11.05 8.39
N LYS A 252 -12.84 -11.87 7.35
CA LYS A 252 -11.70 -12.78 7.19
C LYS A 252 -10.39 -12.02 7.15
N ILE A 253 -10.29 -11.01 6.29
CA ILE A 253 -9.10 -10.16 6.16
C ILE A 253 -8.77 -9.47 7.48
N ASN A 254 -9.76 -8.94 8.17
CA ASN A 254 -9.56 -8.25 9.45
C ASN A 254 -9.11 -9.20 10.56
N CYS A 255 -9.69 -10.41 10.64
CA CYS A 255 -9.22 -11.45 11.57
C CYS A 255 -7.76 -11.85 11.29
N THR A 256 -7.43 -12.08 10.01
CA THR A 256 -6.08 -12.44 9.58
C THR A 256 -5.05 -11.37 9.97
N ARG A 257 -5.32 -10.10 9.65
CA ARG A 257 -4.43 -8.99 10.00
C ARG A 257 -4.30 -8.81 11.50
N LEU A 258 -5.40 -8.91 12.26
CA LEU A 258 -5.35 -8.77 13.71
C LEU A 258 -4.51 -9.88 14.34
N ILE A 259 -4.70 -11.14 13.94
CA ILE A 259 -3.88 -12.25 14.43
C ILE A 259 -2.40 -12.00 14.11
N GLU A 260 -2.08 -11.51 12.90
CA GLU A 260 -0.71 -11.17 12.52
C GLU A 260 -0.10 -10.08 13.43
N THR A 261 -0.83 -8.98 13.68
CA THR A 261 -0.40 -7.92 14.62
C THR A 261 -0.15 -8.43 16.03
N LEU A 262 -0.94 -9.42 16.49
CA LEU A 262 -0.78 -10.05 17.80
C LEU A 262 0.47 -10.96 17.87
N MET A 263 0.88 -11.54 16.74
CA MET A 263 2.09 -12.39 16.67
C MET A 263 3.41 -11.62 16.82
N GLU A 264 3.39 -10.29 16.59
CA GLU A 264 4.57 -9.44 16.73
C GLU A 264 5.02 -9.23 18.20
N GLU A 265 4.22 -9.67 19.18
CA GLU A 265 4.53 -9.50 20.60
C GLU A 265 5.74 -10.36 21.04
N LYS A 266 6.60 -9.81 21.90
CA LYS A 266 7.87 -10.45 22.29
C LYS A 266 7.68 -11.81 22.97
N ASP A 267 6.62 -11.95 23.77
CA ASP A 267 6.32 -13.18 24.52
C ASP A 267 5.32 -14.08 23.79
N PHE A 268 5.29 -14.01 22.45
CA PHE A 268 4.38 -14.80 21.64
C PHE A 268 4.63 -16.30 21.74
N ARG A 269 3.58 -17.03 22.13
CA ARG A 269 3.58 -18.49 22.25
C ARG A 269 2.98 -19.14 21.02
N SER A 270 3.79 -19.88 20.27
CA SER A 270 3.40 -20.51 19.00
C SER A 270 2.23 -21.51 19.12
N GLU A 271 1.98 -22.04 20.32
CA GLU A 271 0.87 -22.92 20.64
C GLU A 271 -0.49 -22.26 20.37
N ILE A 272 -0.58 -20.93 20.52
CA ILE A 272 -1.81 -20.14 20.33
C ILE A 272 -2.31 -20.22 18.88
N VAL A 273 -1.38 -20.26 17.91
CA VAL A 273 -1.69 -20.33 16.47
C VAL A 273 -1.49 -21.73 15.89
N SER A 274 -1.16 -22.73 16.72
CA SER A 274 -1.00 -24.13 16.33
C SER A 274 -2.37 -24.81 16.16
N SER A 275 -3.24 -24.21 15.35
CA SER A 275 -4.62 -24.67 15.10
C SER A 275 -4.81 -25.09 13.65
N HIS A 276 -5.25 -26.34 13.44
CA HIS A 276 -5.65 -26.82 12.12
C HIS A 276 -6.75 -25.94 11.52
N SER A 277 -7.71 -25.49 12.33
CA SER A 277 -8.83 -24.65 11.87
C SER A 277 -8.36 -23.28 11.36
N LEU A 278 -7.36 -22.68 12.01
CA LEU A 278 -6.73 -21.44 11.54
C LEU A 278 -6.07 -21.66 10.18
N LEU A 279 -5.20 -22.65 10.07
CA LEU A 279 -4.44 -22.91 8.84
C LEU A 279 -5.34 -23.29 7.66
N VAL A 280 -6.37 -24.10 7.89
CA VAL A 280 -7.38 -24.44 6.88
C VAL A 280 -8.17 -23.19 6.47
N GLY A 281 -8.54 -22.34 7.43
CA GLY A 281 -9.20 -21.05 7.17
C GLY A 281 -8.35 -20.13 6.29
N LEU A 282 -7.05 -20.02 6.58
CA LEU A 282 -6.11 -19.24 5.78
C LEU A 282 -5.95 -19.80 4.37
N MET A 283 -5.80 -21.11 4.22
CA MET A 283 -5.71 -21.73 2.89
C MET A 283 -7.01 -21.54 2.09
N ARG A 284 -8.17 -21.56 2.75
CA ARG A 284 -9.46 -21.22 2.11
C ARG A 284 -9.51 -19.77 1.64
N LEU A 285 -8.97 -18.83 2.43
CA LEU A 285 -8.89 -17.42 2.07
C LEU A 285 -7.94 -17.20 0.88
N VAL A 286 -6.76 -17.82 0.91
CA VAL A 286 -5.72 -17.68 -0.13
C VAL A 286 -6.13 -18.30 -1.47
N LYS A 287 -6.96 -19.35 -1.45
CA LYS A 287 -7.45 -20.01 -2.69
C LYS A 287 -8.72 -19.38 -3.25
N ASP A 288 -9.29 -18.37 -2.61
CA ASP A 288 -10.55 -17.78 -3.05
C ASP A 288 -10.36 -16.99 -4.36
N LYS A 289 -10.73 -17.64 -5.48
CA LYS A 289 -10.62 -17.04 -6.81
C LYS A 289 -11.57 -15.86 -7.02
N ARG A 290 -12.65 -15.74 -6.24
CA ARG A 290 -13.62 -14.64 -6.33
C ARG A 290 -13.08 -13.38 -5.65
N HIS A 291 -12.36 -13.56 -4.55
CA HIS A 291 -11.88 -12.47 -3.70
C HIS A 291 -10.36 -12.48 -3.55
N ARG A 292 -9.66 -12.06 -4.61
CA ARG A 292 -8.18 -12.06 -4.66
C ARG A 292 -7.52 -11.13 -3.63
N ASN A 293 -8.25 -10.17 -3.07
CA ASN A 293 -7.77 -9.31 -1.98
C ASN A 293 -7.47 -10.10 -0.68
N GLY A 294 -8.00 -11.32 -0.54
CA GLY A 294 -7.67 -12.23 0.56
C GLY A 294 -6.28 -12.88 0.44
N ASN A 295 -5.71 -12.95 -0.76
CA ASN A 295 -4.45 -13.66 -1.01
C ASN A 295 -3.29 -13.08 -0.20
N SER A 296 -3.12 -11.75 -0.24
CA SER A 296 -2.00 -11.08 0.41
C SER A 296 -2.06 -11.20 1.95
N PRO A 297 -3.16 -10.85 2.64
CA PRO A 297 -3.25 -11.04 4.08
C PRO A 297 -3.10 -12.51 4.49
N GLY A 298 -3.75 -13.43 3.77
CA GLY A 298 -3.69 -14.86 4.08
C GLY A 298 -2.29 -15.44 3.95
N LEU A 299 -1.56 -15.09 2.89
CA LEU A 299 -0.17 -15.49 2.70
C LEU A 299 0.79 -14.81 3.68
N SER A 300 0.52 -13.55 4.05
CA SER A 300 1.33 -12.81 5.03
C SER A 300 1.28 -13.50 6.39
N LEU A 301 0.08 -13.75 6.92
CA LEU A 301 -0.07 -14.46 8.19
C LEU A 301 0.48 -15.90 8.11
N LEU A 302 0.24 -16.62 7.01
CA LEU A 302 0.78 -17.97 6.85
C LEU A 302 2.32 -17.96 6.84
N ARG A 303 2.96 -16.97 6.22
CA ARG A 303 4.41 -16.76 6.28
C ARG A 303 4.87 -16.52 7.71
N THR A 304 4.20 -15.63 8.44
CA THR A 304 4.53 -15.30 9.83
C THR A 304 4.41 -16.54 10.73
N ILE A 305 3.35 -17.34 10.58
CA ILE A 305 3.19 -18.62 11.29
C ILE A 305 4.30 -19.62 10.92
N CYS A 306 4.69 -19.68 9.64
CA CYS A 306 5.71 -20.60 9.14
C CYS A 306 7.10 -20.35 9.75
N LEU A 307 7.37 -19.14 10.27
CA LEU A 307 8.62 -18.85 10.99
C LEU A 307 8.77 -19.73 12.24
N HIS A 308 7.66 -20.12 12.89
CA HIS A 308 7.66 -20.99 14.06
C HIS A 308 7.78 -22.48 13.68
N LYS A 309 8.90 -23.10 14.05
CA LYS A 309 9.23 -24.49 13.68
C LYS A 309 8.15 -25.50 14.08
N GLN A 310 7.50 -25.30 15.23
CA GLN A 310 6.48 -26.18 15.79
C GLN A 310 5.26 -26.33 14.87
N VAL A 311 4.92 -25.30 14.09
CA VAL A 311 3.72 -25.26 13.25
C VAL A 311 3.98 -25.78 11.83
N ARG A 312 5.23 -25.87 11.40
CA ARG A 312 5.56 -26.18 9.99
C ARG A 312 5.04 -27.57 9.55
N ASN A 313 5.17 -28.59 10.39
CA ASN A 313 4.62 -29.92 10.11
C ASN A 313 3.10 -29.91 9.98
N LEU A 314 2.43 -29.05 10.75
CA LEU A 314 0.99 -28.85 10.68
C LEU A 314 0.55 -28.23 9.34
N ILE A 315 1.33 -27.28 8.83
CA ILE A 315 1.08 -26.67 7.51
C ILE A 315 1.21 -27.72 6.40
N VAL A 316 2.18 -28.62 6.51
CA VAL A 316 2.33 -29.74 5.55
C VAL A 316 1.16 -30.73 5.68
N SER A 317 0.76 -31.10 6.90
CA SER A 317 -0.28 -32.12 7.14
C SER A 317 -1.67 -31.71 6.64
N ILE A 318 -1.99 -30.41 6.60
CA ILE A 318 -3.24 -29.92 6.00
C ILE A 318 -3.22 -29.85 4.46
N GLY A 319 -2.13 -30.28 3.83
CA GLY A 319 -1.98 -30.25 2.37
C GLY A 319 -1.78 -28.85 1.80
N ALA A 320 -1.14 -27.93 2.52
CA ALA A 320 -0.90 -26.57 2.02
C ALA A 320 0.08 -26.54 0.84
N VAL A 321 1.08 -27.43 0.82
CA VAL A 321 2.12 -27.50 -0.24
C VAL A 321 1.52 -27.64 -1.65
N PRO A 322 0.73 -28.69 -1.98
CA PRO A 322 0.14 -28.83 -3.31
C PRO A 322 -0.75 -27.64 -3.69
N GLN A 323 -1.54 -27.14 -2.74
CA GLN A 323 -2.43 -25.99 -2.95
C GLN A 323 -1.65 -24.71 -3.28
N LEU A 324 -0.56 -24.43 -2.57
CA LEU A 324 0.28 -23.25 -2.85
C LEU A 324 0.98 -23.37 -4.20
N VAL A 325 1.51 -24.56 -4.54
CA VAL A 325 2.16 -24.81 -5.84
C VAL A 325 1.20 -24.59 -7.01
N GLU A 326 -0.05 -25.03 -6.88
CA GLU A 326 -1.11 -24.81 -7.88
C GLU A 326 -1.46 -23.33 -8.05
N LEU A 327 -1.41 -22.55 -6.96
CA LEU A 327 -1.75 -21.13 -6.97
C LEU A 327 -0.65 -20.23 -7.57
N LEU A 328 0.62 -20.65 -7.55
CA LEU A 328 1.77 -19.84 -8.00
C LEU A 328 1.52 -19.08 -9.33
N PRO A 329 1.01 -19.71 -10.42
CA PRO A 329 0.85 -19.00 -11.69
C PRO A 329 -0.17 -17.84 -11.67
N ALA A 330 -1.07 -17.83 -10.69
CA ALA A 330 -2.17 -16.85 -10.58
C ALA A 330 -1.88 -15.71 -9.58
N LEU A 331 -0.78 -15.78 -8.83
CA LEU A 331 -0.41 -14.79 -7.82
C LEU A 331 0.29 -13.57 -8.44
N ASN A 332 0.09 -12.41 -7.82
CA ASN A 332 0.85 -11.19 -8.15
C ASN A 332 2.29 -11.28 -7.57
N PRO A 333 3.22 -10.39 -7.98
CA PRO A 333 4.62 -10.42 -7.53
C PRO A 333 4.80 -10.49 -6.00
N ASP A 334 4.07 -9.66 -5.25
CA ASP A 334 4.19 -9.62 -3.78
C ASP A 334 3.72 -10.93 -3.14
N CYS A 335 2.60 -11.48 -3.60
CA CYS A 335 2.09 -12.76 -3.13
C CYS A 335 2.99 -13.93 -3.55
N LEU A 336 3.63 -13.86 -4.71
CA LEU A 336 4.60 -14.86 -5.17
C LEU A 336 5.80 -14.94 -4.21
N GLU A 337 6.30 -13.80 -3.75
CA GLU A 337 7.40 -13.77 -2.78
C GLU A 337 7.00 -14.44 -1.46
N LEU A 338 5.81 -14.13 -0.94
CA LEU A 338 5.28 -14.76 0.28
C LEU A 338 5.08 -16.27 0.10
N ALA A 339 4.45 -16.70 -1.00
CA ALA A 339 4.19 -18.11 -1.27
C ALA A 339 5.49 -18.92 -1.45
N LEU A 340 6.47 -18.39 -2.19
CA LEU A 340 7.77 -19.03 -2.36
C LEU A 340 8.53 -19.13 -1.06
N PHE A 341 8.50 -18.09 -0.21
CA PHE A 341 9.13 -18.13 1.11
C PHE A 341 8.54 -19.26 1.97
N ILE A 342 7.20 -19.42 1.96
CA ILE A 342 6.53 -20.51 2.69
C ILE A 342 6.98 -21.86 2.14
N LEU A 343 6.90 -22.06 0.82
CA LEU A 343 7.30 -23.33 0.18
C LEU A 343 8.78 -23.66 0.42
N ASP A 344 9.68 -22.68 0.35
CA ASP A 344 11.09 -22.85 0.67
C ASP A 344 11.29 -23.28 2.12
N THR A 345 10.63 -22.60 3.05
CA THR A 345 10.69 -22.94 4.48
C THR A 345 10.19 -24.37 4.72
N LEU A 346 9.10 -24.79 4.07
CA LEU A 346 8.59 -26.16 4.18
C LEU A 346 9.48 -27.18 3.45
N SER A 347 10.20 -26.78 2.41
CA SER A 347 11.19 -27.61 1.72
C SER A 347 12.40 -27.97 2.58
N SER A 348 12.55 -27.37 3.76
CA SER A 348 13.56 -27.80 4.74
C SER A 348 13.14 -29.03 5.55
N LEU A 349 11.84 -29.37 5.56
CA LEU A 349 11.28 -30.53 6.28
C LEU A 349 11.23 -31.79 5.39
N PRO A 350 11.47 -33.00 5.93
CA PRO A 350 11.34 -34.25 5.16
C PRO A 350 9.97 -34.40 4.47
N GLU A 351 8.89 -34.19 5.21
CA GLU A 351 7.51 -34.32 4.74
C GLU A 351 7.16 -33.24 3.71
N GLY A 352 7.64 -32.01 3.93
CA GLY A 352 7.45 -30.90 2.99
C GLY A 352 8.19 -31.12 1.68
N ARG A 353 9.41 -31.69 1.72
CA ARG A 353 10.17 -32.08 0.53
C ARG A 353 9.50 -33.16 -0.28
N LEU A 354 9.00 -34.20 0.39
CA LEU A 354 8.24 -35.27 -0.26
C LEU A 354 6.98 -34.70 -0.93
N ALA A 355 6.21 -33.88 -0.21
CA ALA A 355 5.03 -33.24 -0.77
C ALA A 355 5.35 -32.35 -1.99
N LEU A 356 6.47 -31.62 -1.98
CA LEU A 356 6.93 -30.83 -3.12
C LEU A 356 7.35 -31.71 -4.30
N LYS A 357 8.05 -32.82 -4.05
CA LYS A 357 8.49 -33.78 -5.06
C LYS A 357 7.30 -34.48 -5.74
N ASP A 358 6.28 -34.83 -4.98
CA ASP A 358 5.08 -35.52 -5.50
C ASP A 358 4.15 -34.59 -6.30
N CYS A 359 4.34 -33.27 -6.20
CA CYS A 359 3.59 -32.30 -6.97
C CYS A 359 4.22 -32.07 -8.36
N SER A 360 3.55 -32.54 -9.42
CA SER A 360 4.01 -32.41 -10.82
C SER A 360 4.32 -30.99 -11.27
N ASN A 361 3.60 -30.00 -10.72
CA ASN A 361 3.76 -28.59 -11.08
C ASN A 361 4.87 -27.86 -10.29
N THR A 362 5.49 -28.49 -9.28
CA THR A 362 6.52 -27.84 -8.45
C THR A 362 7.69 -27.37 -9.29
N ILE A 363 8.31 -28.29 -10.04
CA ILE A 363 9.52 -28.00 -10.84
C ILE A 363 9.19 -27.00 -11.97
N PRO A 364 8.16 -27.21 -12.82
CA PRO A 364 7.86 -26.25 -13.89
C PRO A 364 7.53 -24.85 -13.38
N ASN A 365 6.76 -24.73 -12.29
CA ASN A 365 6.40 -23.41 -11.75
C ASN A 365 7.60 -22.69 -11.12
N THR A 366 8.44 -23.41 -10.36
CA THR A 366 9.64 -22.79 -9.74
C THR A 366 10.71 -22.42 -10.76
N VAL A 367 10.96 -23.25 -11.78
CA VAL A 367 11.88 -22.91 -12.89
C VAL A 367 11.43 -21.63 -13.61
N ARG A 368 10.12 -21.48 -13.84
CA ARG A 368 9.55 -20.29 -14.51
C ARG A 368 9.76 -19.00 -13.71
N LEU A 369 9.86 -19.08 -12.39
CA LEU A 369 9.98 -17.93 -11.49
C LEU A 369 11.44 -17.45 -11.29
N LEU A 370 12.43 -18.26 -11.68
CA LEU A 370 13.84 -17.87 -11.64
C LEU A 370 14.10 -16.58 -12.45
N MET A 371 14.71 -15.58 -11.80
CA MET A 371 15.03 -14.26 -12.35
C MET A 371 13.83 -13.44 -12.84
N ARG A 372 12.60 -13.78 -12.43
CA ARG A 372 11.38 -13.11 -12.93
C ARG A 372 10.79 -12.06 -11.99
N VAL A 373 10.94 -12.24 -10.67
CA VAL A 373 10.24 -11.43 -9.66
C VAL A 373 11.23 -10.60 -8.86
N SER A 374 11.97 -11.23 -7.95
CA SER A 374 12.99 -10.60 -7.12
C SER A 374 14.18 -11.55 -6.94
N GLU A 375 15.31 -11.02 -6.47
CA GLU A 375 16.47 -11.85 -6.09
C GLU A 375 16.10 -12.81 -4.95
N SER A 376 15.31 -12.34 -3.98
CA SER A 376 14.69 -13.13 -2.90
C SER A 376 13.88 -14.31 -3.43
N CYS A 377 12.97 -14.06 -4.38
CA CYS A 377 12.21 -15.12 -5.05
C CYS A 377 13.10 -16.15 -5.76
N THR A 378 14.17 -15.67 -6.42
CA THR A 378 15.12 -16.54 -7.12
C THR A 378 15.87 -17.43 -6.14
N GLN A 379 16.26 -16.91 -4.98
CA GLN A 379 16.86 -17.69 -3.89
C GLN A 379 15.91 -18.78 -3.37
N SER A 380 14.66 -18.43 -3.06
CA SER A 380 13.65 -19.38 -2.58
C SER A 380 13.36 -20.46 -3.63
N ALA A 381 13.20 -20.08 -4.90
CA ALA A 381 12.97 -21.02 -6.00
C ALA A 381 14.14 -22.00 -6.20
N LEU A 382 15.39 -21.51 -6.13
CA LEU A 382 16.58 -22.36 -6.21
C LEU A 382 16.69 -23.33 -5.04
N SER A 383 16.38 -22.88 -3.82
CA SER A 383 16.37 -23.73 -2.63
C SER A 383 15.35 -24.86 -2.76
N ILE A 384 14.12 -24.55 -3.19
CA ILE A 384 13.08 -25.55 -3.47
C ILE A 384 13.54 -26.56 -4.54
N LEU A 385 14.07 -26.07 -5.66
CA LEU A 385 14.54 -26.93 -6.77
C LEU A 385 15.69 -27.83 -6.32
N TRP A 386 16.67 -27.29 -5.60
CA TRP A 386 17.75 -28.06 -5.01
C TRP A 386 17.24 -29.14 -4.07
N SER A 387 16.29 -28.79 -3.21
CA SER A 387 15.72 -29.69 -2.22
C SER A 387 15.03 -30.90 -2.86
N VAL A 388 14.25 -30.68 -3.92
CA VAL A 388 13.54 -31.73 -4.67
C VAL A 388 14.49 -32.52 -5.57
N CYS A 389 15.38 -31.87 -6.31
CA CYS A 389 16.32 -32.56 -7.21
C CYS A 389 17.35 -33.39 -6.44
N LYS A 390 17.76 -32.94 -5.24
CA LYS A 390 18.63 -33.74 -4.37
C LYS A 390 17.93 -34.96 -3.78
N LEU A 391 16.61 -34.90 -3.59
CA LEU A 391 15.83 -36.00 -3.03
C LEU A 391 15.64 -37.15 -4.03
N ALA A 392 15.35 -36.84 -5.30
CA ALA A 392 15.14 -37.83 -6.36
C ALA A 392 15.80 -37.36 -7.66
N PRO A 393 17.14 -37.43 -7.78
CA PRO A 393 17.86 -36.82 -8.90
C PRO A 393 17.52 -37.45 -10.25
N GLU A 394 17.28 -38.76 -10.32
CA GLU A 394 16.93 -39.49 -11.54
C GLU A 394 15.54 -39.10 -12.08
N GLU A 395 14.58 -38.80 -11.20
CA GLU A 395 13.22 -38.41 -11.58
C GLU A 395 13.11 -36.89 -11.85
N CYS A 396 13.70 -36.08 -10.96
CA CYS A 396 13.49 -34.63 -10.96
C CYS A 396 14.42 -33.89 -11.93
N SER A 397 15.66 -34.37 -12.15
CA SER A 397 16.60 -33.68 -13.03
C SER A 397 16.12 -33.63 -14.49
N PRO A 398 15.60 -34.72 -15.09
CA PRO A 398 15.02 -34.66 -16.43
C PRO A 398 13.88 -33.66 -16.55
N ILE A 399 12.96 -33.65 -15.60
CA ILE A 399 11.81 -32.72 -15.57
C ILE A 399 12.31 -31.27 -15.49
N ALA A 400 13.33 -31.02 -14.67
CA ALA A 400 13.88 -29.67 -14.49
C ALA A 400 14.59 -29.17 -15.76
N VAL A 401 15.40 -30.02 -16.39
CA VAL A 401 16.08 -29.71 -17.66
C VAL A 401 15.06 -29.48 -18.77
N ASP A 402 14.03 -30.32 -18.85
CA ASP A 402 12.95 -30.20 -19.83
C ASP A 402 12.11 -28.93 -19.64
N ALA A 403 11.95 -28.47 -18.39
CA ALA A 403 11.33 -27.19 -18.05
C ALA A 403 12.21 -25.96 -18.37
N GLY A 404 13.43 -26.14 -18.87
CA GLY A 404 14.35 -25.07 -19.23
C GLY A 404 15.23 -24.56 -18.09
N LEU A 405 15.45 -25.36 -17.04
CA LEU A 405 16.26 -24.96 -15.88
C LEU A 405 17.68 -24.52 -16.29
N ALA A 406 18.34 -25.23 -17.19
CA ALA A 406 19.73 -24.95 -17.55
C ALA A 406 19.94 -23.51 -18.07
N ALA A 407 19.07 -23.05 -18.99
CA ALA A 407 19.12 -21.68 -19.49
C ALA A 407 18.90 -20.65 -18.38
N LYS A 408 17.96 -20.91 -17.46
CA LYS A 408 17.68 -20.04 -16.32
C LYS A 408 18.85 -19.96 -15.34
N LEU A 409 19.51 -21.08 -15.04
CA LEU A 409 20.68 -21.09 -14.16
C LEU A 409 21.87 -20.36 -14.76
N LEU A 410 22.12 -20.52 -16.07
CA LEU A 410 23.17 -19.77 -16.76
C LEU A 410 22.91 -18.26 -16.69
N LEU A 411 21.65 -17.82 -16.84
CA LEU A 411 21.27 -16.42 -16.65
C LEU A 411 21.54 -15.93 -15.22
N VAL A 412 21.27 -16.72 -14.18
CA VAL A 412 21.60 -16.37 -12.79
C VAL A 412 23.11 -16.26 -12.59
N ILE A 413 23.90 -17.16 -13.16
CA ILE A 413 25.37 -17.15 -13.04
C ILE A 413 25.97 -15.91 -13.70
N GLN A 414 25.42 -15.52 -14.85
CA GLN A 414 25.88 -14.36 -15.65
C GLN A 414 25.33 -13.02 -15.17
N SER A 415 24.31 -13.00 -14.30
CA SER A 415 23.68 -11.76 -13.82
C SER A 415 24.51 -11.04 -12.74
N GLY A 416 24.00 -9.92 -12.22
CA GLY A 416 24.57 -9.21 -11.07
C GLY A 416 24.23 -9.81 -9.69
N CYS A 417 23.64 -11.00 -9.61
CA CYS A 417 23.21 -11.61 -8.35
C CYS A 417 24.36 -11.91 -7.38
N ASN A 418 24.03 -12.07 -6.09
CA ASN A 418 24.97 -12.43 -5.04
C ASN A 418 25.84 -13.67 -5.41
N PRO A 419 27.16 -13.66 -5.16
CA PRO A 419 28.05 -14.80 -5.38
C PRO A 419 27.55 -16.15 -4.83
N ILE A 420 26.91 -16.17 -3.65
CA ILE A 420 26.35 -17.40 -3.05
C ILE A 420 25.26 -17.99 -3.94
N LEU A 421 24.41 -17.13 -4.52
CA LEU A 421 23.32 -17.55 -5.41
C LEU A 421 23.86 -18.11 -6.73
N LYS A 422 24.92 -17.50 -7.26
CA LYS A 422 25.63 -17.98 -8.45
C LYS A 422 26.27 -19.34 -8.21
N GLN A 423 26.92 -19.52 -7.07
CA GLN A 423 27.53 -20.80 -6.69
C GLN A 423 26.48 -21.90 -6.59
N ARG A 424 25.38 -21.68 -5.85
CA ARG A 424 24.27 -22.64 -5.73
C ARG A 424 23.65 -22.99 -7.08
N SER A 425 23.57 -22.01 -7.99
CA SER A 425 23.09 -22.21 -9.35
C SER A 425 24.02 -23.13 -10.15
N ALA A 426 25.34 -22.95 -10.05
CA ALA A 426 26.32 -23.81 -10.69
C ALA A 426 26.30 -25.24 -10.12
N GLU A 427 26.13 -25.39 -8.80
CA GLU A 427 26.01 -26.69 -8.13
C GLU A 427 24.75 -27.44 -8.59
N LEU A 428 23.60 -26.76 -8.66
CA LEU A 428 22.35 -27.36 -9.14
C LEU A 428 22.46 -27.76 -10.61
N LEU A 429 23.11 -26.92 -11.45
CA LEU A 429 23.35 -27.24 -12.86
C LEU A 429 24.18 -28.51 -13.01
N LYS A 430 25.24 -28.64 -12.20
CA LYS A 430 26.10 -29.84 -12.17
C LYS A 430 25.33 -31.08 -11.69
N LEU A 431 24.49 -30.94 -10.66
CA LEU A 431 23.66 -32.05 -10.18
C LEU A 431 22.74 -32.56 -11.29
N CYS A 432 22.06 -31.66 -12.00
CA CYS A 432 21.15 -32.07 -13.07
C CYS A 432 21.89 -32.62 -14.29
N SER A 433 23.08 -32.11 -14.63
CA SER A 433 23.87 -32.63 -15.76
C SER A 433 24.37 -34.05 -15.53
N LEU A 434 24.72 -34.40 -14.28
CA LEU A 434 25.16 -35.76 -13.94
C LEU A 434 24.04 -36.81 -14.01
N ASN A 435 22.78 -36.36 -13.95
CA ASN A 435 21.60 -37.23 -13.89
C ASN A 435 20.69 -37.07 -15.13
N TYR A 436 21.23 -36.52 -16.22
CA TYR A 436 20.56 -36.37 -17.51
C TYR A 436 21.53 -36.75 -18.62
N THR A 437 21.07 -37.50 -19.62
CA THR A 437 21.94 -38.03 -20.68
C THR A 437 22.67 -36.92 -21.44
N ASP A 438 23.99 -37.04 -21.56
CA ASP A 438 24.90 -35.99 -22.09
C ASP A 438 24.50 -35.47 -23.48
N THR A 439 23.95 -36.34 -24.34
CA THR A 439 23.55 -36.00 -25.71
C THR A 439 22.31 -35.10 -25.76
N MET A 440 21.39 -35.19 -24.79
CA MET A 440 20.20 -34.36 -24.70
C MET A 440 20.42 -33.09 -23.87
N PHE A 441 21.33 -33.12 -22.90
CA PHE A 441 21.63 -31.95 -22.07
C PHE A 441 22.21 -30.80 -22.90
N ILE A 442 23.19 -31.11 -23.76
CA ILE A 442 23.88 -30.12 -24.60
C ILE A 442 22.94 -29.50 -25.64
N SER A 443 21.99 -30.27 -26.19
CA SER A 443 21.05 -29.76 -27.20
C SER A 443 20.03 -28.78 -26.61
N LYS A 444 19.56 -29.01 -25.37
CA LYS A 444 18.64 -28.11 -24.66
C LYS A 444 19.33 -26.93 -23.95
N CYS A 445 20.63 -27.04 -23.66
CA CYS A 445 21.45 -25.94 -23.14
C CYS A 445 21.88 -24.93 -24.22
N LYS A 446 21.78 -25.29 -25.51
CA LYS A 446 21.96 -24.33 -26.61
C LYS A 446 20.81 -23.32 -26.54
N LEU A 447 21.08 -22.17 -25.91
CA LEU A 447 20.31 -20.94 -26.10
C LEU A 447 20.01 -20.82 -27.60
N THR A 448 18.75 -20.97 -27.97
CA THR A 448 18.28 -20.62 -29.30
C THR A 448 18.58 -19.14 -29.49
N ARG A 449 19.70 -18.83 -30.15
CA ARG A 449 19.87 -17.58 -30.89
C ARG A 449 18.83 -17.59 -32.01
N THR A 450 17.60 -17.23 -31.67
CA THR A 450 16.63 -16.73 -32.64
C THR A 450 16.42 -15.26 -32.29
N ILE A 451 17.44 -14.47 -32.66
CA ILE A 451 17.22 -13.11 -33.12
C ILE A 451 16.77 -13.28 -34.58
N GLN A 452 15.49 -13.03 -34.82
CA GLN A 452 15.00 -12.40 -36.04
C GLN A 452 13.79 -11.56 -35.70
#